data_AF-A0A379VR06-F1
#
_entry.id   AF-A0A379VR06-F1
#
_cell.length_a   1.000
_cell.length_b   1.000
_cell.length_c   1.000
_cell.angle_alpha   90.00
_cell.angle_beta   90.00
_cell.angle_gamma   90.00
#
_symmetry.space_group_name_H-M   'P 1'
#
loop_
_entity.id
_entity.type
_entity.pdbx_description
1 polymer ?
#
loop_
_entity_poly.entity_id
_entity_poly.type
_entity_poly.pdbx_seq_one_letter_code
_entity_poly.pdbx_strand_id
1 'polypeptide(L)'
;MGGIWVAEVRNKQNRMKLTACRAIMSQGFNFLLSNQQDKAVDLFLDMLKEDTGTVEAHLTLGNLFRSRGEVDRAIRIHQTLMEALH
;
A
#
# COMPACT_ATOMS: atom_id res chain seq x y z
N MET A 1 8.08 -10.79 -34.39
CA MET A 1 8.58 -9.48 -33.91
C MET A 1 7.58 -8.83 -32.95
N GLY A 2 7.29 -9.43 -31.78
CA GLY A 2 6.25 -8.90 -30.87
C GLY A 2 6.57 -8.95 -29.38
N GLY A 3 7.46 -9.85 -28.95
CA GLY A 3 7.78 -10.05 -27.53
C GLY A 3 8.51 -8.87 -26.87
N ILE A 4 9.44 -8.21 -27.57
CA ILE A 4 10.23 -7.11 -27.01
C ILE A 4 9.36 -5.88 -26.75
N TRP A 5 8.43 -5.54 -27.65
CA TRP A 5 7.55 -4.39 -27.47
C TRP A 5 6.59 -4.59 -26.30
N VAL A 6 6.00 -5.78 -26.16
CA VAL A 6 5.14 -6.12 -25.00
C VAL A 6 5.94 -6.10 -23.69
N ALA A 7 7.17 -6.62 -23.69
CA ALA A 7 8.04 -6.60 -22.50
C ALA A 7 8.43 -5.16 -22.10
N GLU A 8 8.76 -4.30 -23.06
CA GLU A 8 9.12 -2.90 -22.81
C GLU A 8 7.93 -2.10 -22.25
N VAL A 9 6.74 -2.27 -22.83
CA VAL A 9 5.51 -1.64 -22.32
C VAL A 9 5.22 -2.08 -20.89
N ARG A 10 5.36 -3.38 -20.59
CA ARG A 10 5.19 -3.92 -19.22
C ARG A 10 6.22 -3.38 -18.25
N ASN A 11 7.49 -3.26 -18.67
CA ASN A 11 8.56 -2.73 -17.85
C ASN A 11 8.32 -1.25 -17.50
N LYS A 12 7.91 -0.46 -18.50
CA LYS A 12 7.51 0.94 -18.29
C LYS A 12 6.33 1.05 -17.32
N GLN A 13 5.31 0.21 -17.48
CA GLN A 13 4.16 0.16 -16.57
C GLN A 13 4.58 -0.19 -15.13
N ASN A 14 5.45 -1.19 -14.96
CA ASN A 14 5.96 -1.59 -13.63
C ASN A 14 6.80 -0.48 -12.99
N ARG A 15 7.66 0.19 -13.76
CA ARG A 15 8.42 1.37 -13.30
C ARG A 15 7.49 2.46 -12.80
N MET A 16 6.44 2.78 -13.57
CA MET A 16 5.44 3.78 -13.20
C MET A 16 4.70 3.38 -11.91
N LYS A 17 4.26 2.13 -11.79
CA LYS A 17 3.59 1.60 -10.58
C LYS A 17 4.51 1.69 -9.35
N LEU A 18 5.79 1.33 -9.50
CA LEU A 18 6.78 1.44 -8.42
C LEU A 18 7.02 2.91 -7.99
N THR A 19 7.13 3.83 -8.94
CA THR A 19 7.28 5.26 -8.62
C THR A 19 6.05 5.85 -7.94
N ALA A 20 4.84 5.46 -8.37
CA ALA A 20 3.59 5.88 -7.74
C ALA A 20 3.49 5.34 -6.30
N CYS A 21 3.74 4.04 -6.11
CA CYS A 21 3.82 3.39 -4.80
C CYS A 21 4.75 4.14 -3.84
N ARG A 22 5.96 4.49 -4.31
CA ARG A 22 6.93 5.23 -3.49
C ARG A 22 6.46 6.63 -3.13
N ALA A 23 5.82 7.34 -4.07
CA ALA A 23 5.28 8.67 -3.82
C ALA A 23 4.15 8.63 -2.77
N ILE A 24 3.20 7.70 -2.92
CA ILE A 24 2.10 7.48 -1.99
C ILE A 24 2.63 7.13 -0.60
N MET A 25 3.62 6.23 -0.50
CA MET A 25 4.24 5.85 0.77
C MET A 25 4.87 7.04 1.51
N SER A 26 5.63 7.86 0.79
CA SER A 26 6.24 9.08 1.35
C SER A 26 5.17 10.04 1.89
N GLN A 27 4.09 10.23 1.14
CA GLN A 27 2.97 11.08 1.55
C GLN A 27 2.24 10.53 2.78
N GLY A 28 1.97 9.23 2.83
CA GLY A 28 1.34 8.57 3.98
C GLY A 28 2.17 8.71 5.25
N PHE A 29 3.49 8.52 5.15
CA PHE A 29 4.39 8.74 6.29
C PHE A 29 4.45 10.20 6.73
N ASN A 30 4.43 11.16 5.80
CA ASN A 30 4.34 12.58 6.15
C ASN A 30 3.06 12.90 6.91
N PHE A 31 1.93 12.28 6.57
CA PHE A 31 0.69 12.43 7.34
C PHE A 31 0.84 11.85 8.75
N LEU A 32 1.44 10.66 8.91
CA LEU A 32 1.70 10.08 10.24
C LEU A 32 2.60 10.97 11.10
N LEU A 33 3.71 11.46 10.54
CA LEU A 33 4.64 12.37 11.22
C LEU A 33 4.00 13.71 11.59
N SER A 34 2.99 14.13 10.83
CA SER A 34 2.24 15.37 11.07
C SER A 34 0.99 15.16 11.94
N ASN A 35 0.85 13.99 12.58
CA ASN A 35 -0.30 13.59 13.38
C ASN A 35 -1.65 13.62 12.63
N GLN A 36 -1.64 13.52 11.30
CA GLN A 36 -2.82 13.43 10.43
C GLN A 36 -3.13 11.96 10.13
N GLN A 37 -3.29 11.15 11.19
CA GLN A 37 -3.37 9.70 11.08
C GLN A 37 -4.54 9.22 10.21
N ASP A 38 -5.71 9.87 10.31
CA ASP A 38 -6.89 9.45 9.53
C ASP A 38 -6.66 9.63 8.02
N LYS A 39 -5.96 10.70 7.60
CA LYS A 39 -5.57 10.88 6.18
C LYS A 39 -4.56 9.82 5.72
N ALA A 40 -3.65 9.41 6.61
CA ALA A 40 -2.74 8.31 6.30
C ALA A 40 -3.51 6.99 6.13
N VAL A 41 -4.52 6.75 6.99
CA VAL A 41 -5.40 5.57 6.88
C VAL A 41 -6.11 5.55 5.53
N ASP A 42 -6.79 6.63 5.15
CA ASP A 42 -7.51 6.71 3.88
C ASP A 42 -6.58 6.46 2.69
N LEU A 43 -5.40 7.10 2.69
CA LEU A 43 -4.41 6.96 1.62
C LEU A 43 -3.90 5.52 1.49
N PHE A 44 -3.60 4.84 2.61
CA PHE A 44 -3.14 3.45 2.58
C PHE A 44 -4.27 2.48 2.22
N LEU A 45 -5.52 2.74 2.60
CA LEU A 45 -6.65 1.93 2.17
C LEU A 45 -6.89 2.04 0.66
N ASP A 46 -6.75 3.23 0.08
CA ASP A 46 -6.85 3.39 -1.38
C ASP A 46 -5.70 2.69 -2.10
N MET A 47 -4.50 2.73 -1.53
CA MET A 47 -3.35 1.97 -2.03
C MET A 47 -3.59 0.45 -2.08
N LEU A 48 -4.34 -0.09 -1.10
CA LEU A 48 -4.77 -1.49 -1.09
C LEU A 48 -5.81 -1.80 -2.18
N LYS A 49 -6.79 -0.90 -2.40
CA LYS A 49 -7.82 -1.07 -3.45
C LYS A 49 -7.22 -1.11 -4.86
N GLU A 50 -6.18 -0.30 -5.09
CA GLU A 50 -5.47 -0.21 -6.37
C GLU A 50 -4.39 -1.30 -6.55
N ASP A 51 -4.31 -2.27 -5.63
CA ASP A 51 -3.31 -3.34 -5.60
C ASP A 51 -1.87 -2.82 -5.78
N THR A 52 -1.57 -1.67 -5.20
CA THR A 52 -0.28 -0.99 -5.35
C THR A 52 0.50 -1.11 -4.05
N GLY A 53 1.64 -1.83 -4.03
CA GLY A 53 2.47 -1.97 -2.81
C GLY A 53 1.68 -2.52 -1.62
N THR A 54 0.87 -3.55 -1.87
CA THR A 54 -0.12 -4.08 -0.94
C THR A 54 0.48 -4.58 0.36
N VAL A 55 1.66 -5.22 0.31
CA VAL A 55 2.32 -5.73 1.53
C VAL A 55 2.65 -4.60 2.50
N GLU A 56 3.34 -3.56 2.02
CA GLU A 56 3.76 -2.45 2.87
C GLU A 56 2.59 -1.63 3.42
N ALA A 57 1.52 -1.45 2.64
CA ALA A 57 0.31 -0.79 3.10
C ALA A 57 -0.41 -1.57 4.21
N HIS A 58 -0.54 -2.91 4.08
CA HIS A 58 -1.10 -3.76 5.13
C HIS A 58 -0.26 -3.72 6.42
N LEU A 59 1.07 -3.80 6.32
CA LEU A 59 1.96 -3.72 7.49
C LEU A 59 1.85 -2.36 8.19
N THR A 60 1.76 -1.28 7.42
CA THR A 60 1.65 0.08 7.96
C THR A 60 0.32 0.27 8.68
N LEU A 61 -0.80 -0.10 8.05
CA LEU A 61 -2.13 -0.02 8.66
C LEU A 61 -2.25 -0.92 9.90
N GLY A 62 -1.76 -2.15 9.84
CA GLY A 62 -1.77 -3.06 10.98
C GLY A 62 -1.01 -2.51 12.19
N ASN A 63 0.19 -1.95 11.97
CA ASN A 63 0.97 -1.29 13.01
C ASN A 63 0.26 -0.06 13.61
N LEU A 64 -0.36 0.76 12.75
CA LEU A 64 -1.11 1.94 13.18
C LEU A 64 -2.35 1.58 14.02
N PHE A 65 -3.15 0.61 13.57
CA PHE A 65 -4.31 0.19 14.34
C PHE A 65 -3.91 -0.45 15.67
N ARG A 66 -2.80 -1.20 15.70
CA ARG A 66 -2.24 -1.74 16.95
C ARG A 66 -1.81 -0.62 17.90
N SER A 67 -1.15 0.44 17.43
CA SER A 67 -0.71 1.54 18.30
C SER A 67 -1.87 2.38 18.86
N ARG A 68 -3.01 2.41 18.16
CA ARG A 68 -4.26 3.05 18.60
C ARG A 68 -5.11 2.18 19.53
N GLY A 69 -4.74 0.91 19.75
CA GLY A 69 -5.57 -0.06 20.49
C GLY A 69 -6.75 -0.59 19.68
N GLU A 70 -6.82 -0.33 18.38
CA GLU A 70 -7.84 -0.84 17.44
C GLU A 70 -7.50 -2.28 17.01
N VAL A 71 -7.36 -3.18 17.98
CA VAL A 71 -6.84 -4.55 17.78
C VAL A 71 -7.63 -5.33 16.72
N ASP A 72 -8.96 -5.27 16.75
CA ASP A 72 -9.81 -5.99 15.79
C ASP A 72 -9.59 -5.52 14.35
N ARG A 73 -9.34 -4.22 14.16
CA ARG A 73 -9.02 -3.66 12.83
C ARG A 73 -7.63 -4.11 12.38
N ALA A 74 -6.65 -4.12 13.28
CA ALA A 74 -5.31 -4.62 12.97
C ALA A 74 -5.34 -6.10 12.52
N ILE A 75 -6.10 -6.94 13.23
CA ILE A 75 -6.27 -8.36 12.88
C ILE A 75 -6.88 -8.50 11.47
N ARG A 76 -7.98 -7.80 11.19
CA ARG A 76 -8.64 -7.88 9.87
C ARG A 76 -7.71 -7.50 8.73
N ILE A 77 -6.96 -6.40 8.88
CA ILE A 77 -5.97 -5.98 7.86
C ILE A 77 -4.91 -7.06 7.63
N HIS A 78 -4.36 -7.67 8.68
CA HIS A 78 -3.38 -8.74 8.51
C HIS A 78 -3.97 -9.99 7.86
N GLN A 79 -5.23 -10.33 8.15
CA GLN A 79 -5.92 -11.45 7.52
C GLN A 79 -6.15 -11.22 6.03
N THR A 80 -6.56 -10.01 5.62
CA THR A 80 -6.70 -9.65 4.20
C THR A 80 -5.39 -9.81 3.42
N LEU A 81 -4.25 -9.49 4.05
CA LEU A 81 -2.93 -9.74 3.45
C LEU A 81 -2.66 -11.23 3.24
N MET A 82 -2.99 -12.09 4.22
CA MET A 82 -2.79 -13.54 4.12
C MET A 82 -3.68 -14.19 3.05
N GLU A 83 -4.88 -13.65 2.84
CA GLU A 83 -5.78 -14.06 1.77
C GLU A 83 -5.27 -13.62 0.40
N ALA A 84 -4.71 -12.40 0.30
CA ALA A 84 -4.17 -11.87 -0.96
C ALA A 84 -2.88 -12.56 -1.44
N LEU A 85 -2.19 -13.30 -0.58
CA LEU A 85 -0.94 -14.01 -0.88
C LEU A 85 -1.14 -15.50 -1.22
N HIS A 86 -2.39 -15.99 -1.28
CA HIS A 86 -2.76 -17.33 -1.74
C HIS A 86 -3.43 -17.28 -3.12
#